data_AF-A0A2S2QDT2-F1
#
_entry.id   AF-A0A2S2QDT2-F1
#
_cell.length_a   1.000
_cell.length_b   1.000
_cell.length_c   1.000
_cell.angle_alpha   90.00
_cell.angle_beta   90.00
_cell.angle_gamma   90.00
#
_symmetry.space_group_name_H-M   'P 1'
#
loop_
_entity.id
_entity.type
_entity.pdbx_description
1 polymer ?
#
loop_
_entity_poly.entity_id
_entity_poly.type
_entity_poly.pdbx_seq_one_letter_code
_entity_poly.pdbx_strand_id
1 'polypeptide(L)'
;MKQTGLKEIKVLENRVKILEIDQERELENITTNLEAIYELKTWTEEMKIRNRILQHFMRINILLNQYTFKTNTLCEIIQLAKIGQIHPSLFTKQELINQLRDIKVSVPSGTDLPIDIDKGDPYELLGLSDVIIYYSDNKIVFKINIPLVYQHVVADIHECRSLRLLQYGR
;
A
#
# COMPACT_ATOMS: atom_id res chain seq x y z
N MET A 1 46.10 71.85 -49.01
CA MET A 1 45.68 71.46 -47.64
C MET A 1 44.15 71.33 -47.46
N LYS A 2 43.29 72.16 -48.08
CA LYS A 2 41.82 72.07 -47.89
C LYS A 2 41.13 70.79 -48.41
N GLN A 3 41.65 70.15 -49.47
CA GLN A 3 41.01 68.94 -50.05
C GLN A 3 41.20 67.66 -49.22
N THR A 4 42.25 67.59 -48.40
CA THR A 4 42.54 66.41 -47.56
C THR A 4 41.58 66.32 -46.37
N GLY A 5 41.34 67.45 -45.69
CA GLY A 5 40.37 67.52 -44.58
C GLY A 5 38.92 67.29 -45.02
N LEU A 6 38.54 67.68 -46.25
CA LEU A 6 37.20 67.41 -46.78
C LEU A 6 36.96 65.90 -47.04
N LYS A 7 38.00 65.17 -47.44
CA LYS A 7 37.93 63.70 -47.59
C LYS A 7 37.80 63.01 -46.24
N GLU A 8 38.53 63.46 -45.23
CA GLU A 8 38.47 62.90 -43.87
C GLU A 8 37.09 63.09 -43.23
N ILE A 9 36.49 64.27 -43.38
CA ILE A 9 35.12 64.56 -42.89
C ILE A 9 34.10 63.61 -43.53
N LYS A 10 34.17 63.41 -44.85
CA LYS A 10 33.26 62.53 -45.58
C LYS A 10 33.40 61.05 -45.18
N VAL A 11 34.62 60.62 -44.86
CA VAL A 11 34.88 59.27 -44.32
C VAL A 11 34.30 59.13 -42.91
N LEU A 12 34.39 60.18 -42.09
CA LEU A 12 33.84 60.20 -40.74
C LEU A 12 32.30 60.12 -40.77
N GLU A 13 31.65 60.92 -41.63
CA GLU A 13 30.19 60.89 -41.82
C GLU A 13 29.69 59.50 -42.24
N ASN A 14 30.39 58.84 -43.16
CA ASN A 14 30.04 57.47 -43.56
C ASN A 14 30.16 56.47 -42.40
N ARG A 15 31.18 56.62 -41.54
CA ARG A 15 31.36 55.76 -40.36
C ARG A 15 30.25 55.98 -39.34
N VAL A 16 29.88 57.23 -39.07
CA VAL A 16 28.76 57.57 -38.18
C VAL A 16 27.47 56.93 -38.69
N LYS A 17 27.21 57.03 -39.99
CA LYS A 17 26.01 56.44 -40.61
C LYS A 17 25.97 54.92 -40.53
N ILE A 18 27.11 54.25 -40.66
CA ILE A 18 27.21 52.80 -40.47
C ILE A 18 26.90 52.43 -39.02
N LEU A 19 27.47 53.17 -38.06
CA LEU A 19 27.22 52.96 -36.64
C LEU A 19 25.74 53.13 -36.27
N GLU A 20 25.07 54.15 -36.81
CA GLU A 20 23.63 54.36 -36.60
C GLU A 20 22.80 53.17 -37.12
N ILE A 21 23.10 52.67 -38.32
CA ILE A 21 22.42 51.51 -38.92
C ILE A 21 22.66 50.23 -38.09
N ASP A 22 23.89 50.00 -37.65
CA ASP A 22 24.21 48.82 -36.84
C ASP A 22 23.56 48.91 -35.46
N GLN A 23 23.50 50.10 -34.86
CA GLN A 23 22.84 50.34 -33.58
C GLN A 23 21.32 50.12 -33.68
N GLU A 24 20.70 50.51 -34.79
CA GLU A 24 19.28 50.28 -35.05
C GLU A 24 18.98 48.78 -35.24
N ARG A 25 19.86 48.06 -35.95
CA ARG A 25 19.78 46.60 -36.10
C ARG A 25 19.95 45.88 -34.76
N GLU A 26 20.87 46.33 -33.90
CA GLU A 26 21.02 45.79 -32.56
C GLU A 26 19.77 46.04 -31.71
N LEU A 27 19.16 47.22 -31.82
CA LEU A 27 17.92 47.55 -31.12
C LEU A 27 16.78 46.62 -31.54
N GLU A 28 16.63 46.38 -32.84
CA GLU A 28 15.63 45.47 -33.39
C GLU A 28 15.84 44.02 -32.91
N ASN A 29 17.09 43.55 -32.92
CA ASN A 29 17.45 42.24 -32.38
C ASN A 29 17.14 42.12 -30.87
N ILE A 30 17.46 43.15 -30.08
CA ILE A 30 17.14 43.19 -28.64
C ILE A 30 15.63 43.11 -28.43
N THR A 31 14.86 43.85 -29.22
CA THR A 31 13.40 43.90 -29.12
C THR A 31 12.79 42.52 -29.41
N THR A 32 13.24 41.88 -30.49
CA THR A 32 12.78 40.53 -30.89
C THR A 32 13.13 39.48 -29.83
N ASN A 33 14.34 39.56 -29.26
CA ASN A 33 14.77 38.65 -28.20
C ASN A 33 13.95 38.83 -26.91
N LEU A 34 13.57 40.07 -26.57
CA LEU A 34 12.73 40.35 -25.41
C LEU A 34 11.35 39.72 -25.57
N GLU A 35 10.74 39.84 -26.75
CA GLU A 35 9.46 39.20 -27.05
C GLU A 35 9.53 37.68 -26.88
N ALA A 36 10.55 37.03 -27.45
CA ALA A 36 10.77 35.59 -27.28
C ALA A 36 10.93 35.18 -25.81
N ILE A 37 11.63 35.99 -24.99
CA ILE A 37 11.78 35.74 -23.55
C ILE A 37 10.42 35.82 -22.84
N TYR A 38 9.56 36.79 -23.20
CA TYR A 38 8.22 36.90 -22.62
C TYR A 38 7.34 35.70 -22.98
N GLU A 39 7.41 35.21 -24.22
CA GLU A 39 6.70 34.01 -24.64
C GLU A 39 7.18 32.77 -23.87
N LEU A 40 8.49 32.57 -23.77
CA LEU A 40 9.08 31.47 -23.02
C LEU A 40 8.71 31.50 -21.53
N LYS A 41 8.67 32.70 -20.93
CA LYS A 41 8.23 32.89 -19.55
C LYS A 41 6.77 32.44 -19.39
N THR A 42 5.90 32.87 -20.29
CA THR A 42 4.47 32.52 -20.27
C THR A 42 4.27 31.01 -20.40
N TRP A 43 4.94 30.39 -21.37
CA TRP A 43 4.94 28.94 -21.55
C TRP A 43 5.43 28.19 -20.32
N THR A 44 6.49 28.69 -19.67
CA THR A 44 7.05 28.08 -18.46
C THR A 44 6.05 28.10 -17.30
N GLU A 45 5.33 29.19 -17.11
CA GLU A 45 4.30 29.29 -16.06
C GLU A 45 3.12 28.36 -16.34
N GLU A 46 2.64 28.28 -17.58
CA GLU A 46 1.61 27.33 -17.98
C GLU A 46 2.05 25.88 -17.72
N MET A 47 3.30 25.56 -18.07
CA MET A 47 3.86 24.22 -17.86
C MET A 47 3.98 23.86 -16.38
N LYS A 48 4.30 24.82 -15.50
CA LYS A 48 4.31 24.61 -14.04
C LYS A 48 2.92 24.22 -13.53
N ILE A 49 1.88 24.91 -13.98
CA ILE A 49 0.48 24.61 -13.59
C ILE A 49 0.09 23.22 -14.10
N ARG A 50 0.36 22.93 -15.38
CA ARG A 50 0.08 21.62 -15.98
C ARG A 50 0.77 20.49 -15.22
N ASN A 51 2.04 20.65 -14.87
CA ASN A 51 2.79 19.66 -14.11
C ASN A 51 2.20 19.43 -12.71
N ARG A 52 1.76 20.50 -12.02
CA ARG A 52 1.08 20.34 -10.72
C ARG A 52 -0.21 19.55 -10.86
N ILE A 53 -1.03 19.84 -11.87
CA ILE A 53 -2.28 19.09 -12.13
C ILE A 53 -1.97 17.61 -12.39
N LEU A 54 -0.96 17.32 -13.23
CA LEU A 54 -0.54 15.94 -13.52
C LEU A 54 -0.07 15.20 -12.27
N GLN A 55 0.69 15.87 -11.40
CA GLN A 55 1.10 15.28 -10.12
C GLN A 55 -0.09 14.96 -9.22
N HIS A 56 -1.08 15.85 -9.14
CA HIS A 56 -2.31 15.58 -8.39
C HIS A 56 -3.11 14.41 -8.98
N PHE A 57 -3.24 14.36 -10.30
CA PHE A 57 -3.89 13.23 -10.99
C PHE A 57 -3.21 11.90 -10.69
N MET A 58 -1.87 11.87 -10.72
CA MET A 58 -1.11 10.67 -10.39
C MET A 58 -1.33 10.23 -8.93
N ARG A 59 -1.32 11.18 -7.98
CA ARG A 59 -1.60 10.88 -6.56
C ARG A 59 -3.00 10.32 -6.36
N ILE A 60 -4.01 10.89 -7.00
CA ILE A 60 -5.39 10.41 -6.93
C ILE A 60 -5.49 8.97 -7.46
N ASN A 61 -4.86 8.67 -8.60
CA ASN A 61 -4.87 7.31 -9.14
C ASN A 61 -4.21 6.30 -8.21
N ILE A 62 -3.08 6.66 -7.59
CA ILE A 62 -2.42 5.80 -6.59
C ILE A 62 -3.36 5.53 -5.42
N LEU A 63 -4.02 6.57 -4.89
CA LEU A 63 -4.97 6.42 -3.79
C LEU A 63 -6.17 5.55 -4.18
N LEU A 64 -6.75 5.77 -5.35
CA LEU A 64 -7.86 4.94 -5.86
C LEU A 64 -7.45 3.47 -5.95
N ASN A 65 -6.28 3.18 -6.51
CA ASN A 65 -5.78 1.81 -6.59
C ASN A 65 -5.57 1.18 -5.20
N GLN A 66 -5.04 1.95 -4.24
CA GLN A 66 -4.90 1.48 -2.86
C GLN A 66 -6.26 1.18 -2.20
N TYR A 67 -7.26 2.03 -2.41
CA TYR A 67 -8.60 1.80 -1.87
C TYR A 67 -9.28 0.61 -2.54
N THR A 68 -9.15 0.44 -3.85
CA THR A 68 -9.65 -0.74 -4.57
C THR A 68 -9.04 -2.02 -4.01
N PHE A 69 -7.70 -2.05 -3.84
CA PHE A 69 -7.02 -3.20 -3.25
C PHE A 69 -7.52 -3.50 -1.84
N LYS A 70 -7.55 -2.51 -0.95
CA LYS A 70 -8.04 -2.68 0.44
C LYS A 70 -9.49 -3.17 0.51
N THR A 71 -10.35 -2.64 -0.36
CA THR A 71 -11.77 -3.00 -0.40
C THR A 71 -11.96 -4.44 -0.89
N ASN A 72 -11.20 -4.85 -1.91
CA ASN A 72 -11.22 -6.23 -2.40
C ASN A 72 -10.73 -7.20 -1.33
N THR A 73 -9.59 -6.92 -0.68
CA THR A 73 -9.08 -7.75 0.41
C THR A 73 -10.07 -7.84 1.57
N LEU A 74 -10.74 -6.74 1.93
CA LEU A 74 -11.77 -6.77 2.96
C LEU A 74 -12.96 -7.66 2.57
N CYS A 75 -13.37 -7.60 1.30
CA CYS A 75 -14.44 -8.45 0.76
C CYS A 75 -14.04 -9.94 0.84
N GLU A 76 -12.82 -10.27 0.41
CA GLU A 76 -12.25 -11.62 0.49
C GLU A 76 -12.19 -12.13 1.94
N ILE A 77 -11.74 -11.28 2.87
CA ILE A 77 -11.75 -11.58 4.31
C ILE A 77 -13.15 -11.96 4.77
N ILE A 78 -14.16 -11.15 4.46
CA ILE A 78 -15.56 -11.40 4.86
C ILE A 78 -16.09 -12.68 4.21
N GLN A 79 -15.76 -12.96 2.94
CA GLN A 79 -16.19 -14.15 2.23
C GLN A 79 -15.61 -15.43 2.86
N LEU A 80 -14.31 -15.44 3.16
CA LEU A 80 -13.69 -16.57 3.86
C LEU A 80 -14.28 -16.75 5.25
N ALA A 81 -14.53 -15.65 5.96
CA ALA A 81 -15.16 -15.67 7.27
C ALA A 81 -16.53 -16.38 7.26
N LYS A 82 -17.35 -16.13 6.23
CA LYS A 82 -18.67 -16.77 6.08
C LYS A 82 -18.61 -18.28 5.94
N ILE A 83 -17.49 -18.82 5.44
CA ILE A 83 -17.27 -20.26 5.31
C ILE A 83 -16.40 -20.82 6.44
N GLY A 84 -16.22 -20.06 7.53
CA GLY A 84 -15.43 -20.47 8.68
C GLY A 84 -13.91 -20.46 8.46
N GLN A 85 -13.44 -19.86 7.37
CA GLN A 85 -12.02 -19.75 7.05
C GLN A 85 -11.48 -18.37 7.41
N ILE A 86 -10.20 -18.30 7.73
CA ILE A 86 -9.53 -17.04 8.06
C ILE A 86 -8.58 -16.67 6.93
N HIS A 87 -8.67 -15.43 6.47
CA HIS A 87 -7.83 -14.94 5.39
C HIS A 87 -6.36 -14.84 5.84
N PRO A 88 -5.39 -15.36 5.08
CA PRO A 88 -3.97 -15.36 5.46
C PRO A 88 -3.34 -13.98 5.64
N SER A 89 -3.97 -12.90 5.16
CA SER A 89 -3.48 -11.54 5.41
C SER A 89 -3.74 -11.03 6.83
N LEU A 90 -4.57 -11.72 7.64
CA LEU A 90 -4.91 -11.30 8.99
C LEU A 90 -3.83 -11.67 10.02
N PHE A 91 -3.12 -12.77 9.80
CA PHE A 91 -1.95 -13.15 10.58
C PHE A 91 -1.07 -14.07 9.75
N THR A 92 0.23 -13.95 9.94
CA THR A 92 1.20 -14.88 9.39
C THR A 92 1.18 -16.21 10.16
N LYS A 93 1.64 -17.29 9.52
CA LYS A 93 1.85 -18.59 10.21
C LYS A 93 2.65 -18.44 11.50
N GLN A 94 3.69 -17.60 11.47
CA GLN A 94 4.57 -17.40 12.62
C GLN A 94 3.88 -16.67 13.78
N GLU A 95 3.09 -15.63 13.48
CA GLU A 95 2.30 -14.93 14.50
C GLU A 95 1.29 -15.88 15.16
N LEU A 96 0.62 -16.72 14.37
CA LEU A 96 -0.30 -17.71 14.89
C LEU A 96 0.42 -18.72 15.81
N ILE A 97 1.57 -19.26 15.39
CA ILE A 97 2.37 -20.18 16.21
C ILE A 97 2.77 -19.54 17.54
N ASN A 98 3.23 -18.29 17.51
CA ASN A 98 3.65 -17.59 18.71
C ASN A 98 2.47 -17.40 19.68
N GLN A 99 1.32 -16.95 19.17
CA GLN A 99 0.11 -16.81 19.98
C GLN A 99 -0.37 -18.14 20.57
N LEU A 100 -0.32 -19.22 19.78
CA LEU A 100 -0.71 -20.55 20.27
C LEU A 100 0.23 -21.08 21.35
N ARG A 101 1.54 -20.81 21.25
CA ARG A 101 2.51 -21.16 22.31
C ARG A 101 2.22 -20.41 23.60
N ASP A 102 1.91 -19.11 23.50
CA ASP A 102 1.54 -18.30 24.67
C ASP A 102 0.25 -18.84 25.31
N ILE A 103 -0.75 -19.18 24.49
CA ILE A 103 -2.01 -19.78 24.96
C ILE A 103 -1.74 -21.11 25.65
N LYS A 104 -0.88 -21.98 25.08
CA LYS A 104 -0.56 -23.32 25.63
C LYS A 104 -0.09 -23.26 27.09
N VAL A 105 0.66 -22.22 27.48
CA VAL A 105 1.11 -22.03 28.87
C VAL A 105 -0.05 -21.71 29.83
N SER A 106 -1.15 -21.16 29.31
CA SER A 106 -2.34 -20.76 30.08
C SER A 106 -3.50 -21.77 30.03
N VAL A 107 -3.35 -22.88 29.31
CA VAL A 107 -4.38 -23.92 29.20
C VAL A 107 -4.57 -24.64 30.56
N PRO A 108 -5.81 -24.96 30.97
CA PRO A 108 -6.08 -25.68 32.21
C PRO A 108 -5.34 -27.01 32.32
N SER A 109 -4.86 -27.35 33.52
CA SER A 109 -4.16 -28.62 33.78
C SER A 109 -5.02 -29.82 33.39
N GLY A 110 -4.40 -30.80 32.71
CA GLY A 110 -5.09 -31.98 32.19
C GLY A 110 -5.76 -31.78 30.83
N THR A 111 -5.59 -30.61 30.20
CA THR A 111 -6.00 -30.34 28.82
C THR A 111 -4.83 -29.83 27.99
N ASP A 112 -4.89 -30.02 26.66
CA ASP A 112 -3.90 -29.54 25.70
C ASP A 112 -4.60 -29.12 24.40
N LEU A 113 -3.85 -28.48 23.50
CA LEU A 113 -4.29 -28.18 22.15
C LEU A 113 -4.39 -29.49 21.32
N PRO A 114 -5.31 -29.56 20.35
CA PRO A 114 -5.58 -30.77 19.58
C PRO A 114 -4.49 -31.09 18.54
N ILE A 115 -3.49 -30.22 18.37
CA ILE A 115 -2.35 -30.43 17.49
C ILE A 115 -1.03 -30.08 18.20
N ASP A 116 0.05 -30.73 17.78
CA ASP A 116 1.41 -30.35 18.18
C ASP A 116 1.85 -29.12 17.38
N ILE A 117 1.94 -27.96 18.04
CA ILE A 117 2.30 -26.67 17.40
C ILE A 117 3.68 -26.75 16.72
N ASP A 118 4.61 -27.58 17.22
CA ASP A 118 5.98 -27.64 16.70
C ASP A 118 6.14 -28.59 15.51
N LYS A 119 5.16 -29.46 15.26
CA LYS A 119 5.21 -30.50 14.22
C LYS A 119 4.04 -30.48 13.23
N GLY A 120 2.94 -29.82 13.55
CA GLY A 120 1.74 -29.70 12.71
C GLY A 120 1.66 -28.38 11.93
N ASP A 121 0.74 -28.29 10.96
CA ASP A 121 0.41 -27.00 10.34
C ASP A 121 -0.55 -26.24 11.27
N PRO A 122 -0.18 -25.06 11.81
CA PRO A 122 -1.05 -24.29 12.68
C PRO A 122 -2.39 -23.90 12.03
N TYR A 123 -2.49 -23.92 10.69
CA TYR A 123 -3.76 -23.69 10.00
C TYR A 123 -4.73 -24.88 10.09
N GLU A 124 -4.27 -26.10 10.37
CA GLU A 124 -5.18 -27.22 10.64
C GLU A 124 -6.02 -26.96 11.89
N LEU A 125 -5.46 -26.27 12.88
CA LEU A 125 -6.20 -25.86 14.08
C LEU A 125 -7.39 -24.96 13.75
N LEU A 126 -7.24 -24.08 12.75
CA LEU A 126 -8.34 -23.22 12.31
C LEU A 126 -9.45 -24.03 11.66
N GLY A 127 -9.13 -25.12 10.97
CA GLY A 127 -10.13 -26.03 10.42
C GLY A 127 -10.91 -26.81 11.48
N LEU A 128 -10.34 -26.97 12.67
CA LEU A 128 -10.99 -27.58 13.84
C LEU A 128 -11.72 -26.56 14.73
N SER A 129 -11.58 -25.27 14.44
CA SER A 129 -12.06 -24.19 15.31
C SER A 129 -13.34 -23.57 14.76
N ASP A 130 -14.25 -23.20 15.66
CA ASP A 130 -15.41 -22.40 15.30
C ASP A 130 -15.03 -20.92 15.23
N VAL A 131 -15.30 -20.27 14.10
CA VAL A 131 -15.03 -18.84 13.90
C VAL A 131 -16.34 -18.06 13.97
N ILE A 132 -16.41 -17.13 14.93
CA ILE A 132 -17.51 -16.17 15.08
C ILE A 132 -17.01 -14.81 14.64
N ILE A 133 -17.73 -14.18 13.70
CA ILE A 133 -17.43 -12.83 13.21
C ILE A 133 -18.55 -11.88 13.60
N TYR A 134 -18.19 -10.75 14.19
CA TYR A 134 -19.12 -9.67 14.48
C TYR A 134 -18.46 -8.31 14.27
N TYR A 135 -19.29 -7.28 14.10
CA TYR A 135 -18.83 -5.91 13.94
C TYR A 135 -19.16 -5.12 15.21
N SER A 136 -18.14 -4.51 15.81
CA SER A 136 -18.28 -3.66 17.01
C SER A 136 -17.24 -2.54 16.94
N ASP A 137 -17.60 -1.34 17.40
CA ASP A 137 -16.68 -0.20 17.56
C ASP A 137 -15.85 0.11 16.31
N ASN A 138 -16.50 0.06 15.14
CA ASN A 138 -15.87 0.24 13.84
C ASN A 138 -14.74 -0.77 13.51
N LYS A 139 -14.82 -1.98 14.09
CA LYS A 139 -13.89 -3.08 13.88
C LYS A 139 -14.66 -4.36 13.54
N ILE A 140 -14.08 -5.16 12.64
CA ILE A 140 -14.50 -6.54 12.45
C ILE A 140 -13.71 -7.39 13.44
N VAL A 141 -14.41 -8.07 14.33
CA VAL A 141 -13.81 -8.91 15.36
C VAL A 141 -13.98 -10.37 14.99
N PHE A 142 -12.87 -11.09 15.00
CA PHE A 142 -12.81 -12.53 14.77
C PHE A 142 -12.60 -13.21 16.12
N LYS A 143 -13.56 -14.05 16.52
CA LYS A 143 -13.44 -14.90 17.70
C LYS A 143 -13.27 -16.33 17.24
N ILE A 144 -12.12 -16.91 17.54
CA ILE A 144 -11.77 -18.29 17.21
C ILE A 144 -11.94 -19.13 18.48
N ASN A 145 -12.81 -20.12 18.45
CA ASN A 145 -12.96 -21.07 19.54
C ASN A 145 -12.20 -22.35 19.18
N ILE A 146 -11.05 -22.54 19.83
CA ILE A 146 -10.23 -23.73 19.66
C ILE A 146 -10.69 -24.80 20.65
N PRO A 147 -11.10 -26.00 20.21
CA PRO A 147 -11.44 -27.09 21.13
C PRO A 147 -10.18 -27.60 21.82
N LEU A 148 -10.25 -27.84 23.13
CA LEU A 148 -9.17 -28.46 23.90
C LEU A 148 -9.38 -29.97 24.01
N VAL A 149 -8.30 -30.73 24.11
CA VAL A 149 -8.32 -32.20 24.30
C VAL A 149 -7.81 -32.55 25.69
N TYR A 150 -8.39 -33.57 26.32
CA TYR A 150 -7.89 -34.06 27.60
C TYR A 150 -6.59 -34.85 27.41
N GLN A 151 -5.58 -34.53 28.22
CA GLN A 151 -4.43 -35.40 28.40
C GLN A 151 -4.82 -36.53 29.36
N HIS A 152 -5.51 -37.55 28.85
CA HIS A 152 -5.68 -38.77 29.62
C HIS A 152 -4.32 -39.49 29.70
N VAL A 153 -3.69 -39.42 30.87
CA VAL A 153 -2.87 -40.53 31.35
C VAL A 153 -3.76 -41.77 31.25
N VAL A 154 -3.30 -42.77 30.50
CA VAL A 154 -3.86 -44.12 30.52
C VAL A 154 -3.71 -44.64 31.95
N ALA A 155 -4.66 -44.32 32.82
CA ALA A 155 -4.85 -45.00 34.08
C ALA A 155 -5.78 -46.18 33.77
N ASP A 156 -5.15 -47.33 33.55
CA ASP A 156 -5.71 -48.68 33.64
C ASP A 156 -7.11 -48.90 33.03
N ILE A 157 -7.11 -49.34 31.78
CA ILE A 157 -8.18 -50.21 31.25
C ILE A 157 -7.99 -51.62 31.86
N HIS A 158 -8.11 -51.71 33.18
CA HIS A 158 -8.18 -52.96 33.93
C HIS A 158 -9.30 -52.85 34.96
N GLU A 159 -10.54 -52.66 34.51
CA GLU A 159 -11.77 -53.18 35.12
C GLU A 159 -12.99 -52.54 34.46
N CYS A 160 -13.39 -53.05 33.29
CA CYS A 160 -14.78 -52.98 32.87
C CYS A 160 -15.28 -54.41 32.69
N ARG A 161 -15.25 -55.17 33.78
CA ARG A 161 -16.02 -56.41 33.94
C ARG A 161 -17.37 -56.04 34.56
N SER A 162 -18.41 -56.47 33.88
CA SER A 162 -19.81 -56.46 34.30
C SER A 162 -20.51 -55.08 34.30
N LEU A 163 -21.31 -54.87 33.26
CA LEU A 163 -22.72 -54.50 33.40
C LEU A 163 -23.43 -54.95 32.12
N ARG A 164 -23.57 -56.27 32.01
CA ARG A 164 -24.64 -56.89 31.24
C ARG A 164 -25.86 -56.86 32.17
N LEU A 165 -26.91 -56.13 31.82
CA LEU A 165 -28.30 -56.59 31.84
C LEU A 165 -29.28 -55.47 31.44
N LEU A 166 -30.05 -55.82 30.41
CA LEU A 166 -31.47 -55.52 30.18
C LEU A 166 -31.84 -54.15 29.61
N GLN A 167 -32.26 -54.22 28.33
CA GLN A 167 -33.48 -53.69 27.70
C GLN A 167 -33.11 -53.32 26.25
N TYR A 168 -33.80 -53.65 25.16
CA TYR A 168 -35.17 -54.04 24.84
C TYR A 168 -35.12 -54.67 23.43
N GLY A 169 -36.02 -55.59 23.08
CA GLY A 169 -36.23 -55.99 21.68
C GLY A 169 -37.10 -57.24 21.57
N ARG A 170 -38.39 -57.03 21.27
CA ARG A 170 -39.39 -58.07 21.01
C ARG A 170 -39.00 -58.97 19.85
#